data_AF-A0A090QIU0-F1
#
_entry.id   AF-A0A090QIU0-F1
#
_cell.length_a   1.000
_cell.length_b   1.000
_cell.length_c   1.000
_cell.angle_alpha   90.00
_cell.angle_beta   90.00
_cell.angle_gamma   90.00
#
_symmetry.space_group_name_H-M   'P 1'
#
loop_
_entity.id
_entity.type
_entity.pdbx_description
1 polymer ?
#
loop_
_entity_poly.entity_id
_entity_poly.type
_entity_poly.pdbx_seq_one_letter_code
_entity_poly.pdbx_strand_id
1 'polypeptide(L)'
;MTGNITQKTGKNWTKNHYPATFSQFEPHQAWAPNQLAVSSLISFADEHGKEATMLFKAPWGGAIVSPFPVLSLANDTETWIVDPFRLLDETLQLPTIPAADATTESGLRILTAHIDGDGFPSKGWFPGKPYTAKVLLDHVFSHYPLPQTVSIIEGEIGKRGLYPEQSPAMERIARDIFKLPNVEIASHTFSHPFFWDHSKVIKKKQYGDHLPIPGYTVDYNNEIITTANYINNQLAPKGKKVELILWSGKADPTERILKIAEKANLLNVNGGNTYVVRGKNSFTQVSATIVWYPDAVQVYAPVLNENLYTNLWTEHHDGYGRAVETFEILGSPRRLKTISIYYHMYSGAYPASLNGLKNVYDWAMKQPTTPLYLSEYAKRARTLYETGIAKTLNGDWLITSSGVKSIRLPNELGYPTTTSQIAGWNKGPDGRYLILTSPRTRLTTSQQQEKGIRLQSVNGQLLKWEQQGNTISWSVYSHMPLTMTLAGVSQCQRQSGDRVTIRRTVEQTQPRERIAIITTNKTGVISGTLRCSAS
;
A
#
# COMPACT_ATOMS: atom_id res chain seq x y z
N MET A 1 -39.44 -11.60 14.36
CA MET A 1 -39.33 -10.67 15.47
C MET A 1 -40.02 -9.38 15.08
N THR A 2 -40.74 -8.75 15.99
CA THR A 2 -41.50 -7.50 15.76
C THR A 2 -41.33 -6.56 16.94
N GLY A 3 -41.61 -5.27 16.76
CA GLY A 3 -41.51 -4.31 17.86
C GLY A 3 -40.06 -4.12 18.33
N ASN A 4 -39.85 -3.94 19.63
CA ASN A 4 -38.53 -3.60 20.16
C ASN A 4 -37.59 -4.81 20.20
N ILE A 5 -36.51 -4.77 19.44
CA ILE A 5 -35.53 -5.88 19.31
C ILE A 5 -34.24 -5.52 20.03
N THR A 6 -33.80 -6.36 20.97
CA THR A 6 -32.62 -6.13 21.80
C THR A 6 -31.60 -7.26 21.71
N GLN A 7 -30.31 -6.92 21.76
CA GLN A 7 -29.24 -7.90 21.71
C GLN A 7 -29.16 -8.68 23.04
N LYS A 8 -29.33 -10.01 22.95
CA LYS A 8 -29.29 -10.93 24.11
C LYS A 8 -27.89 -11.45 24.37
N THR A 9 -27.21 -11.92 23.32
CA THR A 9 -25.87 -12.52 23.40
C THR A 9 -24.87 -11.83 22.46
N GLY A 10 -23.58 -12.04 22.72
CA GLY A 10 -22.52 -11.53 21.84
C GLY A 10 -22.25 -10.03 21.91
N LYS A 11 -22.61 -9.33 22.99
CA LYS A 11 -22.37 -7.87 23.13
C LYS A 11 -20.90 -7.45 22.98
N ASN A 12 -19.97 -8.37 23.20
CA ASN A 12 -18.54 -8.16 22.95
C ASN A 12 -18.18 -8.09 21.46
N TRP A 13 -18.96 -8.70 20.57
CA TRP A 13 -18.76 -8.65 19.11
C TRP A 13 -19.09 -7.28 18.51
N THR A 14 -20.11 -6.62 19.06
CA THR A 14 -20.64 -5.34 18.60
C THR A 14 -20.10 -4.16 19.41
N LYS A 15 -19.28 -4.42 20.44
CA LYS A 15 -18.66 -3.39 21.27
C LYS A 15 -17.80 -2.46 20.40
N ASN A 16 -17.91 -1.16 20.59
CA ASN A 16 -17.21 -0.10 19.85
C ASN A 16 -17.52 -0.05 18.34
N HIS A 17 -18.58 -0.72 17.89
CA HIS A 17 -19.09 -0.63 16.51
C HIS A 17 -20.44 0.08 16.49
N TYR A 18 -20.92 0.43 15.30
CA TYR A 18 -22.26 0.96 15.13
C TYR A 18 -23.29 -0.06 15.65
N PRO A 19 -24.29 0.37 16.44
CA PRO A 19 -25.31 -0.53 16.95
C PRO A 19 -26.14 -1.07 15.79
N ALA A 20 -26.48 -2.37 15.85
CA ALA A 20 -27.44 -2.94 14.92
C ALA A 20 -28.81 -2.29 15.14
N THR A 21 -29.44 -1.83 14.06
CA THR A 21 -30.75 -1.19 14.09
C THR A 21 -31.80 -2.09 13.45
N PHE A 22 -32.89 -2.34 14.17
CA PHE A 22 -34.06 -3.04 13.65
C PHE A 22 -35.24 -2.07 13.63
N SER A 23 -35.92 -1.96 12.49
CA SER A 23 -37.17 -1.18 12.42
C SER A 23 -38.24 -1.85 13.27
N GLN A 24 -38.85 -1.10 14.19
CA GLN A 24 -39.98 -1.59 15.01
C GLN A 24 -41.26 -1.81 14.19
N PHE A 25 -41.31 -1.19 13.00
CA PHE A 25 -42.46 -1.22 12.09
C PHE A 25 -42.38 -2.36 11.07
N GLU A 26 -41.27 -3.11 11.02
CA GLU A 26 -41.04 -4.17 10.06
C GLU A 26 -40.86 -5.53 10.76
N PRO A 27 -41.40 -6.62 10.19
CA PRO A 27 -41.12 -7.96 10.68
C PRO A 27 -39.72 -8.40 10.25
N HIS A 28 -38.92 -8.88 11.22
CA HIS A 28 -37.59 -9.43 10.98
C HIS A 28 -37.61 -10.96 11.05
N GLN A 29 -36.88 -11.62 10.15
CA GLN A 29 -36.80 -13.08 10.15
C GLN A 29 -36.11 -13.59 11.42
N ALA A 30 -36.73 -14.57 12.08
CA ALA A 30 -36.20 -15.17 13.30
C ALA A 30 -35.54 -16.51 12.98
N TRP A 31 -34.22 -16.50 12.83
CA TRP A 31 -33.45 -17.71 12.58
C TRP A 31 -33.16 -18.43 13.91
N ALA A 32 -33.50 -19.71 13.98
CA ALA A 32 -33.18 -20.55 15.13
C ALA A 32 -32.37 -21.77 14.67
N PRO A 33 -31.27 -22.12 15.35
CA PRO A 33 -30.56 -23.36 15.07
C PRO A 33 -31.48 -24.56 15.34
N ASN A 34 -31.61 -25.46 14.37
CA ASN A 34 -32.38 -26.70 14.49
C ASN A 34 -31.50 -27.93 14.77
N GLN A 35 -30.17 -27.75 14.86
CA GLN A 35 -29.19 -28.79 15.11
C GLN A 35 -28.40 -28.50 16.39
N LEU A 36 -28.12 -29.55 17.17
CA LEU A 36 -27.39 -29.48 18.43
C LEU A 36 -25.94 -28.96 18.29
N ALA A 37 -25.35 -29.06 17.10
CA ALA A 37 -23.97 -28.66 16.84
C ALA A 37 -23.80 -27.19 16.42
N VAL A 38 -24.89 -26.39 16.41
CA VAL A 38 -24.84 -24.98 16.04
C VAL A 38 -24.78 -24.11 17.30
N SER A 39 -23.67 -23.37 17.45
CA SER A 39 -23.47 -22.41 18.55
C SER A 39 -23.86 -21.00 18.10
N SER A 40 -24.85 -20.42 18.77
CA SER A 40 -25.23 -19.02 18.57
C SER A 40 -24.19 -18.10 19.24
N LEU A 41 -23.57 -17.22 18.46
CA LEU A 41 -22.55 -16.27 18.93
C LEU A 41 -23.11 -14.85 19.12
N ILE A 42 -24.11 -14.49 18.32
CA ILE A 42 -24.89 -13.25 18.47
C ILE A 42 -26.37 -13.62 18.30
N SER A 43 -27.18 -13.26 19.28
CA SER A 43 -28.64 -13.38 19.23
C SER A 43 -29.35 -12.12 19.69
N PHE A 44 -30.55 -11.93 19.16
CA PHE A 44 -31.47 -10.85 19.49
C PHE A 44 -32.81 -11.44 19.92
N ALA A 45 -33.58 -10.70 20.72
CA ALA A 45 -34.96 -11.06 21.05
C ALA A 45 -35.87 -9.84 20.88
N ASP A 46 -37.11 -10.08 20.45
CA ASP A 46 -38.15 -9.07 20.54
C ASP A 46 -38.75 -8.93 21.94
N GLU A 47 -39.62 -7.95 22.12
CA GLU A 47 -40.36 -7.66 23.35
C GLU A 47 -41.27 -8.81 23.83
N HIS A 48 -41.59 -9.76 22.94
CA HIS A 48 -42.34 -10.97 23.27
C HIS A 48 -41.42 -12.17 23.61
N GLY A 49 -40.11 -11.95 23.65
CA GLY A 49 -39.12 -12.97 23.97
C GLY A 49 -38.80 -13.94 22.81
N LYS A 50 -39.28 -13.68 21.59
CA LYS A 50 -38.93 -14.49 20.43
C LYS A 50 -37.49 -14.18 20.02
N GLU A 51 -36.62 -15.16 20.15
CA GLU A 51 -35.20 -15.01 19.84
C GLU A 51 -34.86 -15.33 18.37
N ALA A 52 -33.80 -14.71 17.88
CA ALA A 52 -33.19 -14.95 16.59
C ALA A 52 -31.67 -14.93 16.69
N THR A 53 -31.02 -15.91 16.09
CA THR A 53 -29.57 -15.99 15.97
C THR A 53 -29.11 -15.26 14.71
N MET A 54 -28.18 -14.31 14.86
CA MET A 54 -27.66 -13.47 13.77
C MET A 54 -26.24 -13.85 13.35
N LEU A 55 -25.44 -14.40 14.27
CA LEU A 55 -24.14 -14.99 13.97
C LEU A 55 -24.09 -16.35 14.66
N PHE A 56 -23.73 -17.38 13.91
CA PHE A 56 -23.57 -18.72 14.45
C PHE A 56 -22.36 -19.44 13.88
N LYS A 57 -21.92 -20.44 14.63
CA LYS A 57 -20.86 -21.37 14.26
C LYS A 57 -21.41 -22.79 14.22
N ALA A 58 -20.94 -23.59 13.29
CA ALA A 58 -21.33 -24.97 13.01
C ALA A 58 -20.08 -25.80 12.65
N PRO A 59 -20.17 -27.15 12.57
CA PRO A 59 -19.00 -27.98 12.23
C PRO A 59 -18.38 -27.69 10.86
N TRP A 60 -19.18 -27.16 9.91
CA TRP A 60 -18.72 -26.78 8.58
C TRP A 60 -18.22 -25.33 8.49
N GLY A 61 -18.24 -24.58 9.59
CA GLY A 61 -17.88 -23.16 9.61
C GLY A 61 -18.88 -22.32 10.38
N GLY A 62 -19.49 -21.32 9.74
CA GLY A 62 -20.47 -20.44 10.35
C GLY A 62 -21.04 -19.46 9.34
N ALA A 63 -22.07 -18.73 9.73
CA ALA A 63 -22.63 -17.68 8.90
C ALA A 63 -23.12 -16.53 9.77
N ILE A 64 -23.16 -15.36 9.14
CA ILE A 64 -23.73 -14.14 9.66
C ILE A 64 -24.87 -13.73 8.73
N VAL A 65 -26.03 -13.42 9.29
CA VAL A 65 -27.25 -13.16 8.51
C VAL A 65 -27.63 -11.69 8.56
N SER A 66 -28.34 -11.24 7.53
CA SER A 66 -28.87 -9.87 7.43
C SER A 66 -29.63 -9.47 8.72
N PRO A 67 -29.43 -8.24 9.24
CA PRO A 67 -28.74 -7.09 8.63
C PRO A 67 -27.23 -6.98 8.91
N PHE A 68 -26.58 -8.06 9.37
CA PHE A 68 -25.13 -8.13 9.55
C PHE A 68 -24.41 -8.62 8.27
N PRO A 69 -23.08 -8.44 8.14
CA PRO A 69 -22.13 -7.81 9.07
C PRO A 69 -21.80 -6.34 8.77
N VAL A 70 -22.40 -5.78 7.73
CA VAL A 70 -22.17 -4.42 7.25
C VAL A 70 -23.50 -3.69 7.18
N LEU A 71 -23.54 -2.47 7.70
CA LEU A 71 -24.69 -1.57 7.65
C LEU A 71 -24.43 -0.46 6.63
N SER A 72 -25.41 -0.23 5.75
CA SER A 72 -25.46 0.98 4.92
C SER A 72 -26.08 2.13 5.72
N LEU A 73 -25.35 3.23 5.82
CA LEU A 73 -25.77 4.45 6.52
C LEU A 73 -26.52 5.37 5.55
N ALA A 74 -27.28 6.32 6.10
CA ALA A 74 -28.11 7.25 5.33
C ALA A 74 -27.34 8.18 4.36
N ASN A 75 -26.02 8.27 4.50
CA ASN A 75 -25.12 9.02 3.64
C ASN A 75 -24.44 8.15 2.56
N ASP A 76 -25.01 6.98 2.25
CA ASP A 76 -24.50 5.98 1.30
C ASP A 76 -23.12 5.41 1.65
N THR A 77 -22.66 5.58 2.89
CA THR A 77 -21.44 4.92 3.37
C THR A 77 -21.76 3.63 4.09
N GLU A 78 -20.84 2.67 4.02
CA GLU A 78 -20.98 1.39 4.69
C GLU A 78 -20.09 1.31 5.92
N THR A 79 -20.52 0.60 6.95
CA THR A 79 -19.69 0.30 8.12
C THR A 79 -19.84 -1.12 8.60
N TRP A 80 -18.73 -1.72 9.03
CA TRP A 80 -18.75 -2.93 9.84
C TRP A 80 -19.48 -2.68 11.16
N ILE A 81 -20.36 -3.61 11.54
CA ILE A 81 -21.03 -3.64 12.84
C ILE A 81 -20.48 -4.73 13.77
N VAL A 82 -19.49 -5.48 13.29
CA VAL A 82 -18.69 -6.47 14.04
C VAL A 82 -17.24 -6.44 13.54
N ASP A 83 -16.30 -6.94 14.33
CA ASP A 83 -14.90 -7.09 13.89
C ASP A 83 -14.80 -8.08 12.71
N PRO A 84 -14.39 -7.64 11.51
CA PRO A 84 -14.31 -8.51 10.33
C PRO A 84 -13.27 -9.61 10.47
N PHE A 85 -12.16 -9.39 11.18
CA PHE A 85 -11.12 -10.41 11.36
C PHE A 85 -11.61 -11.52 12.27
N ARG A 86 -12.19 -11.15 13.42
CA ARG A 86 -12.79 -12.12 14.34
C ARG A 86 -13.92 -12.91 13.67
N LEU A 87 -14.72 -12.24 12.83
CA LEU A 87 -15.79 -12.88 12.07
C LEU A 87 -15.24 -13.97 11.16
N LEU A 88 -14.22 -13.67 10.36
CA LEU A 88 -13.60 -14.64 9.44
C LEU A 88 -12.95 -15.80 10.20
N ASP A 89 -12.23 -15.52 11.28
CA ASP A 89 -11.57 -16.55 12.10
C ASP A 89 -12.58 -17.55 12.68
N GLU A 90 -13.70 -17.07 13.21
CA GLU A 90 -14.72 -17.92 13.86
C GLU A 90 -15.61 -18.67 12.86
N THR A 91 -15.91 -18.05 11.71
CA THR A 91 -16.84 -18.62 10.72
C THR A 91 -16.17 -19.50 9.70
N LEU A 92 -14.93 -19.20 9.28
CA LEU A 92 -14.24 -20.03 8.28
C LEU A 92 -13.43 -21.16 8.93
N GLN A 93 -13.03 -21.01 10.20
CA GLN A 93 -12.24 -22.00 10.95
C GLN A 93 -10.99 -22.47 10.19
N LEU A 94 -10.37 -21.56 9.44
CA LEU A 94 -9.20 -21.87 8.62
C LEU A 94 -7.96 -22.05 9.50
N PRO A 95 -7.06 -22.97 9.14
CA PRO A 95 -5.79 -23.10 9.84
C PRO A 95 -4.98 -21.82 9.71
N THR A 96 -4.26 -21.45 10.76
CA THR A 96 -3.27 -20.38 10.70
C THR A 96 -2.14 -20.76 9.73
N ILE A 97 -1.92 -19.92 8.72
CA ILE A 97 -0.86 -20.09 7.72
C ILE A 97 0.00 -18.83 7.62
N PRO A 98 1.26 -18.93 7.14
CA PRO A 98 2.01 -17.78 6.67
C PRO A 98 1.26 -17.08 5.53
N ALA A 99 1.42 -15.76 5.40
CA ALA A 99 0.76 -14.96 4.37
C ALA A 99 1.78 -14.17 3.55
N ALA A 100 1.60 -14.15 2.23
CA ALA A 100 2.33 -13.24 1.36
C ALA A 100 2.01 -11.80 1.74
N ASP A 101 3.03 -10.94 1.82
CA ASP A 101 2.88 -9.57 2.26
C ASP A 101 3.46 -8.58 1.24
N ALA A 102 2.57 -7.79 0.63
CA ALA A 102 2.93 -6.71 -0.28
C ALA A 102 3.26 -5.39 0.44
N THR A 103 3.17 -5.34 1.78
CA THR A 103 3.35 -4.10 2.55
C THR A 103 4.75 -3.89 3.11
N THR A 104 5.61 -4.91 3.04
CA THR A 104 6.94 -4.93 3.67
C THR A 104 8.00 -5.36 2.67
N GLU A 105 9.15 -4.70 2.75
CA GLU A 105 10.38 -5.10 2.06
C GLU A 105 11.50 -5.11 3.10
N SER A 106 12.30 -6.18 3.12
CA SER A 106 13.48 -6.29 3.98
C SER A 106 13.20 -6.00 5.46
N GLY A 107 12.03 -6.47 5.96
CA GLY A 107 11.64 -6.35 7.36
C GLY A 107 11.04 -5.01 7.77
N LEU A 108 10.92 -4.02 6.87
CA LEU A 108 10.32 -2.72 7.15
C LEU A 108 9.11 -2.45 6.27
N ARG A 109 8.15 -1.66 6.77
CA ARG A 109 6.99 -1.22 5.98
C ARG A 109 7.48 -0.40 4.78
N ILE A 110 6.91 -0.67 3.62
CA ILE A 110 7.24 0.06 2.39
C ILE A 110 6.71 1.50 2.48
N LEU A 111 7.52 2.44 2.00
CA LEU A 111 7.17 3.84 1.77
C LEU A 111 7.28 4.16 0.28
N THR A 112 6.20 4.67 -0.31
CA THR A 112 6.18 5.20 -1.68
C THR A 112 5.69 6.64 -1.67
N ALA A 113 6.07 7.41 -2.70
CA ALA A 113 5.52 8.72 -3.00
C ALA A 113 5.20 8.79 -4.50
N HIS A 114 3.97 9.14 -4.87
CA HIS A 114 3.58 9.26 -6.27
C HIS A 114 2.62 10.43 -6.50
N ILE A 115 2.73 11.00 -7.70
CA ILE A 115 2.09 12.26 -8.05
C ILE A 115 1.34 12.10 -9.37
N ASP A 116 0.04 12.34 -9.32
CA ASP A 116 -0.81 12.46 -10.51
C ASP A 116 -0.64 13.84 -11.15
N GLY A 117 -0.70 13.87 -12.47
CA GLY A 117 -0.34 15.05 -13.26
C GLY A 117 -1.28 16.26 -13.11
N ASP A 118 -2.42 16.10 -12.45
CA ASP A 118 -3.53 17.04 -12.42
C ASP A 118 -3.16 18.41 -11.88
N GLY A 119 -3.52 19.43 -12.65
CA GLY A 119 -3.33 20.81 -12.27
C GLY A 119 -1.88 21.26 -12.39
N PHE A 120 -1.08 20.62 -13.23
CA PHE A 120 0.25 21.09 -13.64
C PHE A 120 0.25 22.56 -14.14
N PRO A 121 -0.70 22.99 -15.00
CA PRO A 121 -0.73 24.35 -15.54
C PRO A 121 -1.26 25.40 -14.55
N SER A 122 -1.82 24.96 -13.41
CA SER A 122 -2.40 25.84 -12.40
C SER A 122 -1.37 26.83 -11.85
N LYS A 123 -1.86 27.99 -11.42
CA LYS A 123 -1.03 29.04 -10.82
C LYS A 123 -1.09 28.98 -9.31
N GLY A 124 0.08 28.95 -8.67
CA GLY A 124 0.20 28.99 -7.23
C GLY A 124 -0.04 30.38 -6.65
N TRP A 125 -0.60 30.41 -5.43
CA TRP A 125 -0.81 31.58 -4.60
C TRP A 125 0.49 31.99 -3.87
N PHE A 126 1.52 32.24 -4.68
CA PHE A 126 2.85 32.65 -4.25
C PHE A 126 3.30 33.89 -5.04
N PRO A 127 4.26 34.68 -4.54
CA PRO A 127 4.84 35.78 -5.30
C PRO A 127 5.28 35.34 -6.69
N GLY A 128 4.89 36.11 -7.72
CA GLY A 128 5.17 35.77 -9.12
C GLY A 128 4.22 34.76 -9.77
N LYS A 129 3.23 34.24 -9.04
CA LYS A 129 2.22 33.27 -9.53
C LYS A 129 2.86 32.11 -10.34
N PRO A 130 3.82 31.37 -9.75
CA PRO A 130 4.48 30.26 -10.44
C PRO A 130 3.48 29.16 -10.81
N TYR A 131 3.84 28.30 -11.75
CA TYR A 131 3.09 27.04 -11.94
C TYR A 131 3.17 26.19 -10.68
N THR A 132 2.09 25.52 -10.32
CA THR A 132 2.04 24.57 -9.18
C THR A 132 3.13 23.50 -9.28
N ALA A 133 3.38 22.97 -10.48
CA ALA A 133 4.48 22.03 -10.73
C ALA A 133 5.86 22.63 -10.42
N LYS A 134 6.06 23.94 -10.65
CA LYS A 134 7.31 24.63 -10.27
C LYS A 134 7.44 24.76 -8.76
N VAL A 135 6.34 25.06 -8.06
CA VAL A 135 6.31 25.10 -6.58
C VAL A 135 6.70 23.73 -6.02
N LEU A 136 6.14 22.64 -6.54
CA LEU A 136 6.48 21.29 -6.09
C LEU A 136 7.91 20.88 -6.46
N LEU A 137 8.42 21.27 -7.63
CA LEU A 137 9.83 21.09 -7.98
C LEU A 137 10.75 21.72 -6.94
N ASP A 138 10.48 22.96 -6.54
CA ASP A 138 11.34 23.72 -5.64
C ASP A 138 11.25 23.27 -4.18
N HIS A 139 10.05 22.93 -3.72
CA HIS A 139 9.78 22.72 -2.31
C HIS A 139 9.59 21.25 -1.91
N VAL A 140 9.41 20.34 -2.86
CA VAL A 140 9.14 18.94 -2.59
C VAL A 140 10.12 18.03 -3.32
N PHE A 141 10.09 18.00 -4.66
CA PHE A 141 10.86 17.03 -5.45
C PHE A 141 12.37 17.19 -5.25
N SER A 142 12.86 18.43 -5.20
CA SER A 142 14.28 18.74 -4.97
C SER A 142 14.67 18.73 -3.48
N HIS A 143 13.70 18.75 -2.57
CA HIS A 143 13.94 18.89 -1.13
C HIS A 143 13.95 17.55 -0.40
N TYR A 144 12.97 16.68 -0.71
CA TYR A 144 12.89 15.36 -0.10
C TYR A 144 13.64 14.33 -0.96
N PRO A 145 14.66 13.64 -0.43
CA PRO A 145 15.47 12.69 -1.20
C PRO A 145 14.75 11.36 -1.48
N LEU A 146 13.50 11.20 -1.03
CA LEU A 146 12.72 9.98 -1.24
C LEU A 146 12.54 9.69 -2.74
N PRO A 147 12.53 8.39 -3.13
CA PRO A 147 12.12 7.99 -4.46
C PRO A 147 10.66 8.39 -4.68
N GLN A 148 10.43 9.17 -5.74
CA GLN A 148 9.14 9.77 -6.09
C GLN A 148 8.79 9.41 -7.53
N THR A 149 7.58 8.89 -7.75
CA THR A 149 7.06 8.60 -9.09
C THR A 149 6.19 9.76 -9.54
N VAL A 150 6.66 10.52 -10.53
CA VAL A 150 5.97 11.74 -10.99
C VAL A 150 5.40 11.50 -12.38
N SER A 151 4.10 11.79 -12.54
CA SER A 151 3.41 11.73 -13.81
C SER A 151 3.02 13.10 -14.34
N ILE A 152 2.68 13.16 -15.64
CA ILE A 152 2.12 14.35 -16.30
C ILE A 152 0.93 13.95 -17.17
N ILE A 153 0.02 14.89 -17.38
CA ILE A 153 -1.02 14.79 -18.40
C ILE A 153 -0.51 15.53 -19.64
N GLU A 154 -0.28 14.82 -20.76
CA GLU A 154 0.26 15.48 -21.96
C GLU A 154 -0.69 16.57 -22.49
N GLY A 155 -2.00 16.37 -22.40
CA GLY A 155 -3.00 17.34 -22.81
C GLY A 155 -2.99 18.64 -22.02
N GLU A 156 -2.39 18.67 -20.82
CA GLU A 156 -2.20 19.92 -20.07
C GLU A 156 -0.89 20.63 -20.45
N ILE A 157 0.17 19.89 -20.75
CA ILE A 157 1.52 20.48 -20.88
C ILE A 157 2.05 20.54 -22.31
N GLY A 158 1.55 19.68 -23.19
CA GLY A 158 2.05 19.48 -24.55
C GLY A 158 1.40 20.41 -25.56
N LYS A 159 2.10 20.65 -26.67
CA LYS A 159 1.66 21.59 -27.72
C LYS A 159 0.33 21.19 -28.39
N ARG A 160 -0.03 19.91 -28.38
CA ARG A 160 -1.31 19.42 -28.92
C ARG A 160 -2.45 19.42 -27.89
N GLY A 161 -2.21 19.98 -26.71
CA GLY A 161 -3.15 20.04 -25.60
C GLY A 161 -3.90 21.36 -25.51
N LEU A 162 -4.33 21.70 -24.28
CA LEU A 162 -5.15 22.86 -23.94
C LEU A 162 -4.40 24.20 -24.05
N TYR A 163 -3.07 24.19 -23.89
CA TYR A 163 -2.25 25.38 -23.66
C TYR A 163 -1.00 25.42 -24.56
N PRO A 164 -1.16 25.46 -25.90
CA PRO A 164 -0.04 25.35 -26.85
C PRO A 164 1.01 26.46 -26.69
N GLU A 165 0.59 27.67 -26.34
CA GLU A 165 1.50 28.82 -26.16
C GLU A 165 2.34 28.70 -24.89
N GLN A 166 1.78 28.14 -23.82
CA GLN A 166 2.45 27.95 -22.54
C GLN A 166 3.28 26.65 -22.49
N SER A 167 3.05 25.73 -23.43
CA SER A 167 3.68 24.41 -23.49
C SER A 167 5.22 24.45 -23.37
N PRO A 168 5.97 25.34 -24.06
CA PRO A 168 7.43 25.38 -23.90
C PRO A 168 7.91 25.63 -22.46
N ALA A 169 7.15 26.42 -21.68
CA ALA A 169 7.47 26.70 -20.28
C ALA A 169 7.15 25.49 -19.38
N MET A 170 6.01 24.84 -19.61
CA MET A 170 5.58 23.68 -18.82
C MET A 170 6.42 22.44 -19.10
N GLU A 171 6.74 22.16 -20.36
CA GLU A 171 7.66 21.08 -20.71
C GLU A 171 9.06 21.29 -20.14
N ARG A 172 9.52 22.54 -20.04
CA ARG A 172 10.81 22.85 -19.37
C ARG A 172 10.76 22.43 -17.91
N ILE A 173 9.69 22.76 -17.19
CA ILE A 173 9.49 22.34 -15.80
C ILE A 173 9.43 20.81 -15.71
N ALA A 174 8.68 20.13 -16.59
CA ALA A 174 8.61 18.67 -16.61
C ALA A 174 9.99 18.03 -16.84
N ARG A 175 10.78 18.54 -17.79
CA ARG A 175 12.17 18.11 -18.02
C ARG A 175 13.03 18.31 -16.77
N ASP A 176 12.88 19.43 -16.08
CA ASP A 176 13.67 19.72 -14.87
C ASP A 176 13.29 18.80 -13.70
N ILE A 177 11.99 18.47 -13.55
CA ILE A 177 11.52 17.44 -12.61
C ILE A 177 12.12 16.08 -12.96
N PHE A 178 12.01 15.63 -14.22
CA PHE A 178 12.46 14.29 -14.62
C PHE A 178 13.98 14.11 -14.56
N LYS A 179 14.77 15.20 -14.61
CA LYS A 179 16.23 15.16 -14.38
C LYS A 179 16.62 14.81 -12.95
N LEU A 180 15.76 15.05 -11.95
CA LEU A 180 16.09 14.80 -10.55
C LEU A 180 16.40 13.31 -10.31
N PRO A 181 17.47 12.95 -9.58
CA PRO A 181 17.91 11.56 -9.45
C PRO A 181 16.93 10.66 -8.67
N ASN A 182 16.11 11.25 -7.81
CA ASN A 182 15.09 10.61 -6.99
C ASN A 182 13.70 10.59 -7.65
N VAL A 183 13.59 10.93 -8.95
CA VAL A 183 12.33 10.91 -9.70
C VAL A 183 12.29 9.76 -10.71
N GLU A 184 11.27 8.91 -10.59
CA GLU A 184 10.81 7.96 -11.59
C GLU A 184 9.71 8.61 -12.43
N ILE A 185 9.69 8.31 -13.74
CA ILE A 185 8.77 8.93 -14.69
C ILE A 185 7.55 8.02 -14.88
N ALA A 186 6.36 8.59 -14.79
CA ALA A 186 5.10 7.95 -15.14
C ALA A 186 4.29 8.78 -16.14
N SER A 187 3.31 8.15 -16.79
CA SER A 187 2.30 8.80 -17.62
C SER A 187 1.00 8.93 -16.85
N HIS A 188 0.35 10.09 -16.93
CA HIS A 188 -1.04 10.28 -16.50
C HIS A 188 -1.94 10.55 -17.70
N THR A 189 -1.64 9.86 -18.80
CA THR A 189 -2.42 9.86 -20.04
C THR A 189 -2.34 11.15 -20.85
N PHE A 190 -3.00 11.15 -22.00
CA PHE A 190 -3.08 12.34 -22.85
C PHE A 190 -4.20 13.25 -22.38
N SER A 191 -5.45 12.79 -22.40
CA SER A 191 -6.61 13.65 -22.17
C SER A 191 -7.14 13.59 -20.76
N HIS A 192 -6.53 12.79 -19.87
CA HIS A 192 -7.08 12.48 -18.56
C HIS A 192 -8.54 11.97 -18.67
N PRO A 193 -8.78 10.78 -19.24
CA PRO A 193 -10.10 10.16 -19.22
C PRO A 193 -10.66 10.11 -17.80
N PHE A 194 -11.87 10.65 -17.62
CA PHE A 194 -12.58 10.57 -16.34
C PHE A 194 -13.20 9.19 -16.13
N PHE A 195 -13.44 8.46 -17.23
CA PHE A 195 -14.01 7.12 -17.25
C PHE A 195 -13.25 6.25 -18.23
N TRP A 196 -12.96 5.00 -17.85
CA TRP A 196 -12.26 4.05 -18.71
C TRP A 196 -13.18 3.00 -19.33
N ASP A 197 -14.35 2.76 -18.75
CA ASP A 197 -15.34 1.81 -19.26
C ASP A 197 -16.56 2.55 -19.82
N HIS A 198 -16.52 2.86 -21.12
CA HIS A 198 -17.62 3.53 -21.82
C HIS A 198 -18.81 2.62 -22.14
N SER A 199 -18.76 1.32 -21.81
CA SER A 199 -19.93 0.43 -21.93
C SER A 199 -20.98 0.71 -20.85
N LYS A 200 -20.57 1.36 -19.75
CA LYS A 200 -21.45 1.73 -18.65
C LYS A 200 -22.14 3.05 -18.93
N VAL A 201 -23.47 3.07 -18.73
CA VAL A 201 -24.25 4.32 -18.78
C VAL A 201 -23.97 5.14 -17.53
N ILE A 202 -23.30 6.28 -17.70
CA ILE A 202 -23.02 7.22 -16.62
C ILE A 202 -24.06 8.34 -16.69
N LYS A 203 -24.93 8.41 -15.69
CA LYS A 203 -26.05 9.36 -15.64
C LYS A 203 -25.62 10.83 -15.57
N LYS A 204 -24.47 11.13 -14.94
CA LYS A 204 -23.95 12.49 -14.76
C LYS A 204 -22.45 12.53 -15.03
N LYS A 205 -22.04 13.27 -16.06
CA LYS A 205 -20.64 13.53 -16.41
C LYS A 205 -20.32 15.00 -16.15
N GLN A 206 -20.01 15.33 -14.90
CA GLN A 206 -19.81 16.73 -14.46
C GLN A 206 -18.77 17.48 -15.30
N TYR A 207 -17.70 16.80 -15.72
CA TYR A 207 -16.59 17.38 -16.45
C TYR A 207 -16.46 16.81 -17.89
N GLY A 208 -17.49 16.13 -18.38
CA GLY A 208 -17.41 15.38 -19.64
C GLY A 208 -16.71 14.03 -19.48
N ASP A 209 -16.24 13.46 -20.60
CA ASP A 209 -15.54 12.16 -20.63
C ASP A 209 -14.02 12.27 -20.39
N HIS A 210 -13.44 13.43 -20.69
CA HIS A 210 -12.02 13.75 -20.55
C HIS A 210 -11.83 15.27 -20.57
N LEU A 211 -10.60 15.77 -20.37
CA LEU A 211 -10.27 17.19 -20.55
C LEU A 211 -10.73 17.70 -21.93
N PRO A 212 -11.22 18.96 -22.05
CA PRO A 212 -11.85 19.46 -23.27
C PRO A 212 -10.83 19.80 -24.38
N ILE A 213 -10.04 18.82 -24.80
CA ILE A 213 -9.03 18.94 -25.85
C ILE A 213 -9.75 19.05 -27.21
N PRO A 214 -9.52 20.12 -27.98
CA PRO A 214 -10.23 20.35 -29.23
C PRO A 214 -10.10 19.18 -30.23
N GLY A 215 -11.25 18.68 -30.71
CA GLY A 215 -11.31 17.64 -31.75
C GLY A 215 -10.87 16.25 -31.30
N TYR A 216 -10.67 16.03 -30.00
CA TYR A 216 -10.23 14.74 -29.48
C TYR A 216 -11.38 13.89 -28.95
N THR A 217 -11.25 12.58 -29.10
CA THR A 217 -12.09 11.56 -28.47
C THR A 217 -11.15 10.49 -27.93
N VAL A 218 -11.49 9.91 -26.78
CA VAL A 218 -10.63 8.93 -26.08
C VAL A 218 -10.23 7.78 -27.02
N ASP A 219 -8.93 7.68 -27.28
CA ASP A 219 -8.29 6.54 -27.91
C ASP A 219 -7.29 5.92 -26.94
N TYR A 220 -7.53 4.68 -26.50
CA TYR A 220 -6.71 4.06 -25.45
C TYR A 220 -5.24 3.85 -25.86
N ASN A 221 -4.92 3.66 -27.15
CA ASN A 221 -3.52 3.58 -27.57
C ASN A 221 -2.84 4.95 -27.47
N ASN A 222 -3.56 6.01 -27.80
CA ASN A 222 -3.09 7.38 -27.64
C ASN A 222 -2.88 7.72 -26.16
N GLU A 223 -3.86 7.42 -25.31
CA GLU A 223 -3.77 7.64 -23.87
C GLU A 223 -2.56 6.94 -23.24
N ILE A 224 -2.31 5.69 -23.64
CA ILE A 224 -1.33 4.83 -22.97
C ILE A 224 0.04 4.86 -23.66
N ILE A 225 0.09 4.51 -24.94
CA ILE A 225 1.34 4.25 -25.66
C ILE A 225 1.91 5.55 -26.24
N THR A 226 1.09 6.31 -26.96
CA THR A 226 1.54 7.53 -27.65
C THR A 226 2.01 8.58 -26.64
N THR A 227 1.26 8.79 -25.55
CA THR A 227 1.68 9.68 -24.46
C THR A 227 2.99 9.23 -23.82
N ALA A 228 3.16 7.93 -23.54
CA ALA A 228 4.40 7.44 -22.96
C ALA A 228 5.60 7.68 -23.90
N ASN A 229 5.40 7.50 -25.20
CA ASN A 229 6.42 7.81 -26.21
C ASN A 229 6.71 9.30 -26.32
N TYR A 230 5.71 10.17 -26.23
CA TYR A 230 5.90 11.62 -26.15
C TYR A 230 6.78 11.99 -24.95
N ILE A 231 6.46 11.47 -23.76
CA ILE A 231 7.26 11.72 -22.55
C ILE A 231 8.70 11.23 -22.76
N ASN A 232 8.88 10.00 -23.25
CA ASN A 232 10.20 9.41 -23.48
C ASN A 232 11.06 10.23 -24.46
N ASN A 233 10.45 10.75 -25.52
CA ASN A 233 11.17 11.41 -26.60
C ASN A 233 11.38 12.91 -26.37
N GLN A 234 10.47 13.58 -25.66
CA GLN A 234 10.46 15.05 -25.54
C GLN A 234 10.82 15.55 -24.13
N LEU A 235 10.58 14.74 -23.09
CA LEU A 235 10.66 15.19 -21.70
C LEU A 235 11.67 14.39 -20.86
N ALA A 236 11.84 13.09 -21.12
CA ALA A 236 12.73 12.26 -20.33
C ALA A 236 14.21 12.60 -20.60
N PRO A 237 15.06 12.70 -19.57
CA PRO A 237 16.50 12.76 -19.76
C PRO A 237 17.04 11.40 -20.24
N LYS A 238 18.24 11.42 -20.84
CA LYS A 238 18.92 10.18 -21.27
C LYS A 238 19.03 9.19 -20.09
N GLY A 239 18.67 7.93 -20.35
CA GLY A 239 18.74 6.85 -19.36
C GLY A 239 17.50 6.72 -18.46
N LYS A 240 16.50 7.60 -18.62
CA LYS A 240 15.18 7.43 -18.01
C LYS A 240 14.11 7.30 -19.08
N LYS A 241 13.01 6.65 -18.70
CA LYS A 241 11.80 6.49 -19.50
C LYS A 241 10.61 6.33 -18.57
N VAL A 242 9.41 6.39 -19.13
CA VAL A 242 8.16 6.06 -18.44
C VAL A 242 8.19 4.59 -18.02
N GLU A 243 7.98 4.35 -16.73
CA GLU A 243 7.91 3.00 -16.13
C GLU A 243 6.46 2.58 -15.81
N LEU A 244 5.56 3.54 -15.57
CA LEU A 244 4.17 3.27 -15.26
C LEU A 244 3.18 4.19 -15.98
N ILE A 245 1.96 3.70 -16.12
CA ILE A 245 0.75 4.52 -16.22
C ILE A 245 0.09 4.64 -14.84
N LEU A 246 -0.25 5.87 -14.46
CA LEU A 246 -1.11 6.17 -13.33
C LEU A 246 -2.52 6.41 -13.90
N TRP A 247 -3.50 5.58 -13.52
CA TRP A 247 -4.84 5.68 -14.10
C TRP A 247 -5.57 6.94 -13.65
N SER A 248 -6.08 7.71 -14.61
CA SER A 248 -6.82 8.95 -14.41
C SER A 248 -8.27 8.73 -14.01
N GLY A 249 -8.89 9.76 -13.45
CA GLY A 249 -10.34 9.81 -13.20
C GLY A 249 -10.81 8.71 -12.25
N LYS A 250 -11.82 7.94 -12.67
CA LYS A 250 -12.35 6.83 -11.87
C LYS A 250 -11.34 5.68 -11.68
N ALA A 251 -10.27 5.65 -12.49
CA ALA A 251 -9.20 4.66 -12.40
C ALA A 251 -9.72 3.21 -12.41
N ASP A 252 -10.68 2.90 -13.29
CA ASP A 252 -11.31 1.59 -13.44
C ASP A 252 -11.12 0.99 -14.86
N PRO A 253 -9.86 0.84 -15.33
CA PRO A 253 -9.58 0.24 -16.63
C PRO A 253 -10.15 -1.18 -16.72
N THR A 254 -10.72 -1.52 -17.88
CA THR A 254 -11.12 -2.90 -18.17
C THR A 254 -9.89 -3.78 -18.39
N GLU A 255 -10.04 -5.10 -18.29
CA GLU A 255 -8.98 -6.07 -18.60
C GLU A 255 -8.33 -5.81 -19.98
N ARG A 256 -9.14 -5.49 -21.00
CA ARG A 256 -8.64 -5.17 -22.34
C ARG A 256 -7.72 -3.95 -22.35
N ILE A 257 -8.04 -2.93 -21.54
CA ILE A 257 -7.25 -1.70 -21.44
C ILE A 257 -5.95 -1.96 -20.66
N LEU A 258 -6.02 -2.73 -19.58
CA LEU A 258 -4.82 -3.15 -18.83
C LEU A 258 -3.82 -3.88 -19.74
N LYS A 259 -4.30 -4.74 -20.65
CA LYS A 259 -3.46 -5.45 -21.62
C LYS A 259 -2.75 -4.53 -22.62
N ILE A 260 -3.26 -3.32 -22.89
CA ILE A 260 -2.56 -2.33 -23.72
C ILE A 260 -1.31 -1.84 -22.98
N ALA A 261 -1.45 -1.48 -21.69
CA ALA A 261 -0.33 -1.06 -20.86
C ALA A 261 0.72 -2.18 -20.69
N GLU A 262 0.27 -3.41 -20.45
CA GLU A 262 1.18 -4.56 -20.31
C GLU A 262 1.98 -4.84 -21.58
N LYS A 263 1.34 -4.81 -22.76
CA LYS A 263 2.03 -4.95 -24.06
C LYS A 263 3.04 -3.84 -24.32
N ALA A 264 2.82 -2.66 -23.75
CA ALA A 264 3.74 -1.53 -23.80
C ALA A 264 4.86 -1.61 -22.75
N ASN A 265 4.93 -2.69 -21.96
CA ASN A 265 5.83 -2.85 -20.81
C ASN A 265 5.67 -1.74 -19.76
N LEU A 266 4.45 -1.21 -19.62
CA LEU A 266 4.11 -0.24 -18.59
C LEU A 266 3.47 -0.98 -17.41
N LEU A 267 4.01 -0.75 -16.22
CA LEU A 267 3.29 -1.10 -14.99
C LEU A 267 2.12 -0.14 -14.82
N ASN A 268 1.17 -0.49 -13.96
CA ASN A 268 -0.02 0.32 -13.78
C ASN A 268 -0.40 0.43 -12.31
N VAL A 269 -0.76 1.63 -11.86
CA VAL A 269 -1.20 1.93 -10.49
C VAL A 269 -2.35 2.94 -10.53
N ASN A 270 -3.06 3.10 -9.41
CA ASN A 270 -4.26 3.91 -9.15
C ASN A 270 -5.55 3.08 -9.20
N GLY A 271 -6.61 3.69 -8.67
CA GLY A 271 -7.79 2.98 -8.17
C GLY A 271 -7.56 2.51 -6.74
N GLY A 272 -8.55 1.83 -6.17
CA GLY A 272 -8.56 1.46 -4.76
C GLY A 272 -8.72 2.70 -3.89
N ASN A 273 -9.95 2.99 -3.49
CA ASN A 273 -10.29 4.22 -2.77
C ASN A 273 -10.07 4.07 -1.26
N THR A 274 -8.86 3.63 -0.87
CA THR A 274 -8.54 3.40 0.54
C THR A 274 -8.41 4.72 1.28
N TYR A 275 -9.36 5.01 2.17
CA TYR A 275 -9.39 6.22 2.98
C TYR A 275 -9.97 5.90 4.35
N VAL A 276 -9.19 6.09 5.41
CA VAL A 276 -9.66 5.96 6.79
C VAL A 276 -9.03 7.05 7.64
N VAL A 277 -9.83 7.68 8.50
CA VAL A 277 -9.36 8.70 9.44
C VAL A 277 -10.03 8.48 10.80
N ARG A 278 -9.51 9.07 11.87
CA ARG A 278 -10.13 8.95 13.20
C ARG A 278 -11.57 9.50 13.13
N GLY A 279 -12.54 8.72 13.63
CA GLY A 279 -13.98 9.00 13.50
C GLY A 279 -14.63 8.52 12.20
N LYS A 280 -13.86 8.09 11.20
CA LYS A 280 -14.31 7.44 9.95
C LYS A 280 -13.32 6.33 9.56
N ASN A 281 -13.14 5.36 10.45
CA ASN A 281 -12.10 4.33 10.36
C ASN A 281 -12.63 2.91 10.09
N SER A 282 -13.81 2.80 9.49
CA SER A 282 -14.39 1.49 9.15
C SER A 282 -13.59 0.81 8.05
N PHE A 283 -13.31 -0.49 8.20
CA PHE A 283 -12.55 -1.25 7.20
C PHE A 283 -13.30 -1.49 5.88
N THR A 284 -14.59 -1.13 5.79
CA THR A 284 -15.33 -1.05 4.52
C THR A 284 -14.70 -0.06 3.53
N GLN A 285 -13.96 0.93 4.04
CA GLN A 285 -13.24 1.91 3.23
C GLN A 285 -11.81 1.49 2.90
N VAL A 286 -11.41 0.24 3.17
CA VAL A 286 -10.08 -0.28 2.84
C VAL A 286 -10.19 -1.20 1.64
N SER A 287 -9.63 -0.76 0.51
CA SER A 287 -9.65 -1.55 -0.74
C SER A 287 -8.62 -2.67 -0.71
N ALA A 288 -8.78 -3.67 -1.57
CA ALA A 288 -7.77 -4.70 -1.82
C ALA A 288 -6.44 -4.08 -2.33
N THR A 289 -5.37 -4.87 -2.40
CA THR A 289 -4.08 -4.43 -2.96
C THR A 289 -4.08 -4.44 -4.49
N ILE A 290 -4.77 -5.40 -5.09
CA ILE A 290 -4.91 -5.55 -6.54
C ILE A 290 -6.33 -5.97 -6.90
N VAL A 291 -6.72 -5.73 -8.14
CA VAL A 291 -7.78 -6.48 -8.82
C VAL A 291 -7.13 -7.41 -9.83
N TRP A 292 -7.50 -8.68 -9.75
CA TRP A 292 -6.98 -9.71 -10.62
C TRP A 292 -8.04 -10.08 -11.67
N TYR A 293 -7.64 -10.03 -12.94
CA TYR A 293 -8.36 -10.55 -14.10
C TYR A 293 -7.63 -11.78 -14.67
N PRO A 294 -8.30 -12.66 -15.42
CA PRO A 294 -7.67 -13.84 -16.01
C PRO A 294 -6.32 -13.56 -16.71
N ASP A 295 -6.23 -12.47 -17.47
CA ASP A 295 -5.05 -12.11 -18.27
C ASP A 295 -4.39 -10.79 -17.85
N ALA A 296 -4.81 -10.14 -16.77
CA ALA A 296 -4.28 -8.84 -16.37
C ALA A 296 -4.40 -8.57 -14.86
N VAL A 297 -3.59 -7.64 -14.35
CA VAL A 297 -3.66 -7.19 -12.97
C VAL A 297 -3.68 -5.67 -12.93
N GLN A 298 -4.65 -5.11 -12.22
CA GLN A 298 -4.62 -3.72 -11.80
C GLN A 298 -4.04 -3.63 -10.39
N VAL A 299 -2.98 -2.84 -10.22
CA VAL A 299 -2.47 -2.52 -8.88
C VAL A 299 -3.16 -1.28 -8.37
N TYR A 300 -3.71 -1.34 -7.15
CA TYR A 300 -4.34 -0.19 -6.54
C TYR A 300 -3.33 0.70 -5.81
N ALA A 301 -3.66 1.99 -5.74
CA ALA A 301 -2.96 2.88 -4.84
C ALA A 301 -3.19 2.38 -3.40
N PRO A 302 -2.14 2.28 -2.56
CA PRO A 302 -2.30 1.75 -1.20
C PRO A 302 -3.23 2.61 -0.33
N VAL A 303 -3.15 3.93 -0.48
CA VAL A 303 -3.93 4.95 0.21
C VAL A 303 -4.27 6.05 -0.81
N LEU A 304 -5.48 6.61 -0.72
CA LEU A 304 -5.98 7.63 -1.63
C LEU A 304 -5.22 8.97 -1.49
N ASN A 305 -5.30 9.77 -2.53
CA ASN A 305 -4.73 11.11 -2.62
C ASN A 305 -5.45 12.16 -1.74
N GLU A 306 -5.00 13.42 -1.81
CA GLU A 306 -5.46 14.54 -0.99
C GLU A 306 -6.92 14.94 -1.18
N ASN A 307 -7.61 14.45 -2.22
CA ASN A 307 -8.96 14.91 -2.53
C ASN A 307 -9.96 14.71 -1.38
N LEU A 308 -10.05 13.50 -0.82
CA LEU A 308 -11.01 13.28 0.27
C LEU A 308 -10.60 13.97 1.58
N TYR A 309 -9.31 14.27 1.76
CA TYR A 309 -8.80 15.00 2.93
C TYR A 309 -9.10 16.50 2.87
N THR A 310 -9.35 17.04 1.68
CA THR A 310 -9.57 18.47 1.38
C THR A 310 -10.99 18.74 0.88
N ASN A 311 -11.94 17.83 1.16
CA ASN A 311 -13.30 17.87 0.65
C ASN A 311 -13.37 18.17 -0.86
N LEU A 312 -12.70 17.34 -1.66
CA LEU A 312 -12.58 17.47 -3.11
C LEU A 312 -11.96 18.81 -3.53
N TRP A 313 -10.95 19.26 -2.78
CA TRP A 313 -10.25 20.52 -2.99
C TRP A 313 -11.10 21.79 -2.84
N THR A 314 -12.29 21.70 -2.24
CA THR A 314 -13.18 22.86 -2.06
C THR A 314 -12.93 23.63 -0.76
N GLU A 315 -12.33 22.98 0.25
CA GLU A 315 -11.99 23.56 1.55
C GLU A 315 -10.81 22.81 2.20
N HIS A 316 -10.41 23.21 3.41
CA HIS A 316 -9.36 22.53 4.19
C HIS A 316 -8.09 22.22 3.38
N HIS A 317 -7.51 23.20 2.69
CA HIS A 317 -6.38 22.96 1.79
C HIS A 317 -5.15 22.35 2.50
N ASP A 318 -5.02 22.46 3.82
CA ASP A 318 -4.01 21.81 4.66
C ASP A 318 -4.38 20.37 5.10
N GLY A 319 -5.61 19.93 4.82
CA GLY A 319 -6.23 18.70 5.32
C GLY A 319 -5.48 17.42 4.98
N TYR A 320 -4.65 17.41 3.93
CA TYR A 320 -3.81 16.26 3.59
C TYR A 320 -2.86 15.83 4.71
N GLY A 321 -2.51 16.72 5.64
CA GLY A 321 -1.77 16.35 6.86
C GLY A 321 -2.40 15.18 7.63
N ARG A 322 -3.72 14.98 7.51
CA ARG A 322 -4.46 13.88 8.13
C ARG A 322 -4.20 12.51 7.49
N ALA A 323 -3.51 12.42 6.35
CA ALA A 323 -3.06 11.15 5.79
C ALA A 323 -2.19 10.36 6.78
N VAL A 324 -1.52 11.04 7.72
CA VAL A 324 -0.81 10.41 8.85
C VAL A 324 -1.75 9.54 9.68
N GLU A 325 -2.98 9.97 9.97
CA GLU A 325 -3.97 9.16 10.69
C GLU A 325 -4.26 7.86 9.93
N THR A 326 -4.41 7.96 8.61
CA THR A 326 -4.63 6.81 7.73
C THR A 326 -3.46 5.83 7.80
N PHE A 327 -2.23 6.33 7.76
CA PHE A 327 -1.04 5.49 7.85
C PHE A 327 -0.93 4.78 9.20
N GLU A 328 -1.29 5.44 10.29
CA GLU A 328 -1.31 4.85 11.63
C GLU A 328 -2.37 3.74 11.74
N ILE A 329 -3.62 4.02 11.35
CA ILE A 329 -4.75 3.08 11.41
C ILE A 329 -4.48 1.83 10.57
N LEU A 330 -3.91 2.00 9.38
CA LEU A 330 -3.61 0.90 8.46
C LEU A 330 -2.26 0.21 8.75
N GLY A 331 -1.50 0.73 9.71
CA GLY A 331 -0.22 0.19 10.13
C GLY A 331 -0.28 -0.64 11.41
N SER A 332 -1.31 -0.47 12.25
CA SER A 332 -1.43 -1.11 13.57
C SER A 332 -2.90 -1.16 14.03
N PRO A 333 -3.35 -2.21 14.75
CA PRO A 333 -2.59 -3.38 15.20
C PRO A 333 -2.39 -4.44 14.10
N ARG A 334 -2.88 -4.18 12.89
CA ARG A 334 -2.65 -5.01 11.70
C ARG A 334 -2.08 -4.15 10.60
N ARG A 335 -1.08 -4.66 9.88
CA ARG A 335 -0.52 -3.93 8.73
C ARG A 335 -1.33 -4.28 7.50
N LEU A 336 -2.22 -3.38 7.11
CA LEU A 336 -3.10 -3.58 5.97
C LEU A 336 -2.56 -2.93 4.69
N LYS A 337 -1.82 -1.82 4.82
CA LYS A 337 -1.31 -1.04 3.68
C LYS A 337 0.13 -0.55 3.90
N THR A 338 0.81 -0.21 2.82
CA THR A 338 2.07 0.56 2.84
C THR A 338 1.82 1.99 3.32
N ILE A 339 2.89 2.76 3.52
CA ILE A 339 2.80 4.22 3.58
C ILE A 339 2.90 4.72 2.13
N SER A 340 1.88 5.45 1.67
CA SER A 340 1.80 5.93 0.29
C SER A 340 1.47 7.41 0.30
N ILE A 341 2.47 8.25 0.04
CA ILE A 341 2.29 9.70 -0.13
C ILE A 341 1.79 9.92 -1.56
N TYR A 342 0.47 9.92 -1.72
CA TYR A 342 -0.21 10.12 -3.00
C TYR A 342 -0.87 11.51 -3.04
N TYR A 343 -0.56 12.33 -4.05
CA TYR A 343 -1.17 13.64 -4.24
C TYR A 343 -1.10 14.09 -5.71
N HIS A 344 -1.59 15.28 -6.04
CA HIS A 344 -1.57 15.83 -7.40
C HIS A 344 -0.74 17.12 -7.51
N MET A 345 -0.46 17.57 -8.73
CA MET A 345 0.32 18.79 -8.95
C MET A 345 -0.32 20.03 -8.31
N TYR A 346 -1.65 20.12 -8.27
CA TYR A 346 -2.34 21.24 -7.63
C TYR A 346 -2.10 21.36 -6.12
N SER A 347 -1.53 20.36 -5.44
CA SER A 347 -1.05 20.50 -4.06
C SER A 347 -0.04 21.64 -3.89
N GLY A 348 0.63 22.06 -4.98
CA GLY A 348 1.48 23.26 -5.02
C GLY A 348 0.72 24.59 -5.16
N ALA A 349 -0.61 24.62 -5.11
CA ALA A 349 -1.37 25.84 -5.35
C ALA A 349 -1.40 26.79 -4.15
N TYR A 350 -1.48 26.31 -2.92
CA TYR A 350 -1.60 27.16 -1.74
C TYR A 350 -0.45 26.92 -0.74
N PRO A 351 -0.02 27.95 0.01
CA PRO A 351 0.90 27.75 1.14
C PRO A 351 0.38 26.72 2.16
N ALA A 352 -0.93 26.71 2.41
CA ALA A 352 -1.59 25.76 3.32
C ALA A 352 -1.45 24.31 2.83
N SER A 353 -1.73 24.05 1.55
CA SER A 353 -1.61 22.70 0.98
C SER A 353 -0.18 22.21 0.88
N LEU A 354 0.76 23.09 0.51
CA LEU A 354 2.17 22.76 0.53
C LEU A 354 2.66 22.40 1.93
N ASN A 355 2.21 23.13 2.97
CA ASN A 355 2.55 22.80 4.35
C ASN A 355 1.91 21.49 4.83
N GLY A 356 0.63 21.24 4.49
CA GLY A 356 -0.03 19.96 4.76
C GLY A 356 0.73 18.79 4.15
N LEU A 357 1.17 18.92 2.89
CA LEU A 357 2.00 17.93 2.20
C LEU A 357 3.36 17.73 2.88
N LYS A 358 4.07 18.82 3.21
CA LYS A 358 5.36 18.74 3.92
C LYS A 358 5.24 18.02 5.25
N ASN A 359 4.17 18.25 6.02
CA ASN A 359 3.92 17.55 7.27
C ASN A 359 3.85 16.02 7.09
N VAL A 360 3.23 15.56 5.99
CA VAL A 360 3.16 14.13 5.66
C VAL A 360 4.55 13.57 5.32
N TYR A 361 5.32 14.27 4.48
CA TYR A 361 6.71 13.89 4.15
C TYR A 361 7.62 13.85 5.38
N ASP A 362 7.56 14.88 6.23
CA ASP A 362 8.35 15.00 7.46
C ASP A 362 8.02 13.90 8.46
N TRP A 363 6.75 13.51 8.56
CA TRP A 363 6.33 12.38 9.38
C TRP A 363 6.86 11.05 8.80
N ALA A 364 6.72 10.84 7.49
CA ALA A 364 7.12 9.61 6.81
C ALA A 364 8.64 9.37 6.89
N MET A 365 9.45 10.42 6.75
CA MET A 365 10.91 10.38 6.85
C MET A 365 11.43 9.95 8.23
N LYS A 366 10.61 10.07 9.27
CA LYS A 366 10.94 9.64 10.64
C LYS A 366 10.61 8.17 10.90
N GLN A 367 9.89 7.51 9.99
CA GLN A 367 9.45 6.13 10.17
C GLN A 367 10.53 5.14 9.72
N PRO A 368 10.68 3.98 10.41
CA PRO A 368 11.55 2.90 9.95
C PRO A 368 10.91 2.19 8.75
N THR A 369 11.25 2.64 7.54
CA THR A 369 10.64 2.19 6.29
C THR A 369 11.67 1.69 5.29
N THR A 370 11.20 0.98 4.27
CA THR A 370 11.95 0.73 3.03
C THR A 370 11.36 1.59 1.93
N PRO A 371 11.98 2.74 1.60
CA PRO A 371 11.53 3.59 0.51
C PRO A 371 11.74 2.92 -0.85
N LEU A 372 10.70 2.90 -1.68
CA LEU A 372 10.69 2.31 -3.00
C LEU A 372 10.07 3.28 -4.01
N TYR A 373 10.50 3.18 -5.27
CA TYR A 373 9.70 3.73 -6.37
C TYR A 373 8.37 2.99 -6.48
N LEU A 374 7.35 3.66 -7.03
CA LEU A 374 6.04 3.04 -7.18
C LEU A 374 6.08 1.83 -8.11
N SER A 375 6.94 1.82 -9.14
CA SER A 375 7.13 0.63 -10.01
C SER A 375 7.63 -0.60 -9.25
N GLU A 376 8.51 -0.40 -8.26
CA GLU A 376 9.07 -1.48 -7.46
C GLU A 376 8.03 -2.06 -6.51
N TYR A 377 7.14 -1.23 -5.98
CA TYR A 377 5.94 -1.66 -5.28
C TYR A 377 4.98 -2.41 -6.22
N ALA A 378 4.66 -1.85 -7.39
CA ALA A 378 3.72 -2.43 -8.34
C ALA A 378 4.16 -3.82 -8.83
N LYS A 379 5.46 -4.01 -9.11
CA LYS A 379 6.06 -5.32 -9.45
C LYS A 379 5.81 -6.37 -8.36
N ARG A 380 5.82 -5.99 -7.08
CA ARG A 380 5.56 -6.89 -5.96
C ARG A 380 4.07 -7.14 -5.80
N ALA A 381 3.28 -6.06 -5.74
CA ALA A 381 1.84 -6.10 -5.53
C ALA A 381 1.14 -6.98 -6.57
N ARG A 382 1.51 -6.88 -7.85
CA ARG A 382 0.91 -7.69 -8.92
C ARG A 382 1.13 -9.20 -8.77
N THR A 383 2.18 -9.60 -8.03
CA THR A 383 2.53 -11.02 -7.79
C THR A 383 1.92 -11.58 -6.49
N LEU A 384 1.09 -10.80 -5.80
CA LEU A 384 0.58 -11.16 -4.49
C LEU A 384 -0.24 -12.46 -4.53
N TYR A 385 -1.17 -12.59 -5.48
CA TYR A 385 -2.08 -13.74 -5.56
C TYR A 385 -1.54 -14.94 -6.37
N GLU A 386 -0.42 -14.79 -7.09
CA GLU A 386 0.32 -15.94 -7.65
C GLU A 386 1.35 -16.54 -6.66
N THR A 387 1.55 -15.91 -5.50
CA THR A 387 2.46 -16.42 -4.48
C THR A 387 1.89 -17.69 -3.86
N GLY A 388 2.52 -18.82 -4.15
CA GLY A 388 2.12 -20.13 -3.65
C GLY A 388 2.67 -20.38 -2.24
N ILE A 389 1.80 -20.81 -1.33
CA ILE A 389 2.15 -21.27 0.02
C ILE A 389 1.55 -22.65 0.22
N ALA A 390 2.39 -23.63 0.55
CA ALA A 390 1.98 -25.00 0.82
C ALA A 390 2.64 -25.53 2.08
N LYS A 391 2.07 -26.59 2.65
CA LYS A 391 2.62 -27.31 3.79
C LYS A 391 2.90 -28.75 3.40
N THR A 392 4.11 -29.24 3.68
CA THR A 392 4.48 -30.64 3.44
C THR A 392 3.93 -31.54 4.55
N LEU A 393 3.91 -32.86 4.30
CA LEU A 393 3.44 -33.85 5.28
C LEU A 393 4.27 -33.87 6.57
N ASN A 394 5.56 -33.54 6.49
CA ASN A 394 6.43 -33.38 7.66
C ASN A 394 6.30 -32.02 8.37
N GLY A 395 5.44 -31.12 7.87
CA GLY A 395 5.08 -29.87 8.53
C GLY A 395 5.82 -28.61 8.05
N ASP A 396 6.74 -28.73 7.09
CA ASP A 396 7.49 -27.60 6.54
C ASP A 396 6.59 -26.74 5.63
N TRP A 397 6.85 -25.44 5.62
CA TRP A 397 6.24 -24.51 4.68
C TRP A 397 7.06 -24.44 3.39
N LEU A 398 6.38 -24.47 2.25
CA LEU A 398 6.94 -24.21 0.92
C LEU A 398 6.34 -22.92 0.40
N ILE A 399 7.20 -21.99 0.04
CA ILE A 399 6.83 -20.67 -0.49
C ILE A 399 7.43 -20.55 -1.87
N THR A 400 6.62 -20.15 -2.86
CA THR A 400 7.07 -19.79 -4.19
C THR A 400 6.50 -18.44 -4.58
N SER A 401 7.35 -17.47 -4.93
CA SER A 401 6.92 -16.16 -5.41
C SER A 401 7.86 -15.66 -6.51
N SER A 402 7.31 -14.92 -7.47
CA SER A 402 8.10 -14.26 -8.52
C SER A 402 8.45 -12.80 -8.18
N GLY A 403 7.78 -12.20 -7.19
CA GLY A 403 7.97 -10.78 -6.85
C GLY A 403 7.86 -10.45 -5.37
N VAL A 404 6.99 -11.11 -4.59
CA VAL A 404 6.89 -10.88 -3.15
C VAL A 404 8.13 -11.42 -2.45
N LYS A 405 8.83 -10.55 -1.70
CA LYS A 405 10.03 -10.89 -0.92
C LYS A 405 9.80 -10.93 0.60
N SER A 406 8.56 -10.75 1.03
CA SER A 406 8.16 -10.74 2.44
C SER A 406 7.02 -11.72 2.69
N ILE A 407 7.18 -12.56 3.71
CA ILE A 407 6.13 -13.44 4.24
C ILE A 407 5.85 -13.04 5.67
N ARG A 408 4.59 -12.74 5.99
CA ARG A 408 4.14 -12.56 7.37
C ARG A 408 3.91 -13.93 7.99
N LEU A 409 4.70 -14.27 9.00
CA LEU A 409 4.52 -15.42 9.85
C LEU A 409 3.70 -15.00 11.10
N PRO A 410 2.45 -15.48 11.27
CA PRO A 410 1.67 -15.23 12.47
C PRO A 410 2.41 -15.63 13.75
N ASN A 411 2.14 -14.93 14.86
CA ASN A 411 2.88 -15.14 16.10
C ASN A 411 2.67 -16.56 16.66
N GLU A 412 1.49 -17.13 16.43
CA GLU A 412 1.03 -18.46 16.84
C GLU A 412 1.89 -19.58 16.21
N LEU A 413 2.45 -19.32 15.03
CA LEU A 413 3.34 -20.26 14.34
C LEU A 413 4.78 -20.23 14.89
N GLY A 414 5.08 -19.37 15.88
CA GLY A 414 6.38 -19.27 16.51
C GLY A 414 7.42 -18.53 15.67
N TYR A 415 8.65 -19.01 15.69
CA TYR A 415 9.82 -18.43 15.04
C TYR A 415 10.29 -19.30 13.87
N PRO A 416 10.84 -18.70 12.80
CA PRO A 416 11.48 -19.46 11.74
C PRO A 416 12.77 -20.14 12.27
N THR A 417 12.96 -21.42 11.95
CA THR A 417 14.18 -22.18 12.31
C THR A 417 15.10 -22.44 11.13
N THR A 418 14.59 -22.51 9.90
CA THR A 418 15.46 -22.63 8.71
C THR A 418 16.04 -21.27 8.32
N THR A 419 17.07 -20.80 9.02
CA THR A 419 17.72 -19.50 8.76
C THR A 419 18.63 -19.49 7.52
N SER A 420 18.91 -20.65 6.91
CA SER A 420 19.74 -20.71 5.69
C SER A 420 19.00 -20.32 4.40
N GLN A 421 17.66 -20.33 4.41
CA GLN A 421 16.84 -20.03 3.22
C GLN A 421 16.14 -18.66 3.28
N ILE A 422 16.29 -17.94 4.39
CA ILE A 422 15.83 -16.56 4.56
C ILE A 422 16.99 -15.73 5.09
N ALA A 423 17.02 -14.42 4.84
CA ALA A 423 18.06 -13.57 5.41
C ALA A 423 17.82 -13.29 6.91
N GLY A 424 16.57 -13.34 7.31
CA GLY A 424 16.12 -13.08 8.67
C GLY A 424 14.67 -12.64 8.67
N TRP A 425 14.31 -11.85 9.67
CA TRP A 425 12.93 -11.41 9.89
C TRP A 425 12.89 -10.20 10.81
N ASN A 426 11.81 -9.43 10.77
CA ASN A 426 11.53 -8.39 11.75
C ASN A 426 10.21 -8.62 12.47
N LYS A 427 10.11 -8.21 13.73
CA LYS A 427 8.81 -8.19 14.43
C LYS A 427 7.98 -7.03 13.87
N GLY A 428 6.72 -7.29 13.58
CA GLY A 428 5.74 -6.26 13.20
C GLY A 428 4.48 -6.34 14.06
N PRO A 429 3.43 -5.59 13.68
CA PRO A 429 2.22 -5.41 14.50
C PRO A 429 1.40 -6.70 14.67
N ASP A 430 1.45 -7.60 13.70
CA ASP A 430 0.58 -8.78 13.57
C ASP A 430 1.36 -10.04 13.11
N GLY A 431 2.66 -10.09 13.39
CA GLY A 431 3.50 -11.25 13.11
C GLY A 431 4.98 -10.90 12.92
N ARG A 432 5.73 -11.87 12.42
CA ARG A 432 7.12 -11.73 12.01
C ARG A 432 7.21 -11.65 10.50
N TYR A 433 7.86 -10.63 9.98
CA TYR A 433 7.98 -10.36 8.55
C TYR A 433 9.32 -10.94 8.08
N LEU A 434 9.26 -12.10 7.43
CA LEU A 434 10.41 -12.85 6.95
C LEU A 434 11.00 -12.18 5.70
N ILE A 435 12.32 -12.21 5.56
CA ILE A 435 13.06 -11.63 4.43
C ILE A 435 13.53 -12.77 3.53
N LEU A 436 12.85 -12.98 2.41
CA LEU A 436 13.18 -14.05 1.47
C LEU A 436 14.45 -13.71 0.67
N THR A 437 15.29 -14.72 0.43
CA THR A 437 16.52 -14.57 -0.38
C THR A 437 16.42 -15.26 -1.74
N SER A 438 15.36 -16.03 -1.97
CA SER A 438 15.17 -16.78 -3.21
C SER A 438 13.68 -16.92 -3.58
N PRO A 439 13.35 -17.11 -4.88
CA PRO A 439 11.97 -17.31 -5.33
C PRO A 439 11.28 -18.53 -4.74
N ARG A 440 12.05 -19.55 -4.32
CA ARG A 440 11.55 -20.78 -3.70
C ARG A 440 12.19 -20.98 -2.34
N THR A 441 11.39 -20.89 -1.30
CA THR A 441 11.85 -21.00 0.09
C THR A 441 11.13 -22.15 0.78
N ARG A 442 11.89 -23.02 1.46
CA ARG A 442 11.40 -23.99 2.44
C ARG A 442 11.70 -23.47 3.84
N LEU A 443 10.69 -23.51 4.70
CA LEU A 443 10.74 -22.93 6.03
C LEU A 443 10.13 -23.88 7.07
N THR A 444 10.87 -24.15 8.13
CA THR A 444 10.34 -24.75 9.37
C THR A 444 10.15 -23.70 10.46
N THR A 445 9.29 -24.00 11.45
CA THR A 445 9.06 -23.11 12.60
C THR A 445 9.16 -23.85 13.94
N SER A 446 9.44 -23.10 15.01
CA SER A 446 9.50 -23.58 16.40
C SER A 446 8.93 -22.54 17.35
N GLN A 447 8.39 -22.98 18.48
CA GLN A 447 7.94 -22.06 19.54
C GLN A 447 9.12 -21.35 20.24
N GLN A 448 10.31 -21.93 20.15
CA GLN A 448 11.53 -21.33 20.68
C GLN A 448 12.31 -20.59 19.59
N GLN A 449 12.70 -19.36 19.87
CA GLN A 449 13.59 -18.60 19.00
C GLN A 449 15.00 -19.22 19.04
N GLU A 450 15.52 -19.57 17.87
CA GLU A 450 16.93 -19.98 17.74
C GLU A 450 17.86 -18.80 18.01
N LYS A 451 18.97 -19.09 18.71
CA LYS A 451 20.05 -18.12 18.89
C LYS A 451 20.89 -18.11 17.62
N GLY A 452 21.04 -16.94 17.02
CA GLY A 452 21.83 -16.80 15.80
C GLY A 452 21.78 -15.40 15.24
N ILE A 453 22.74 -15.12 14.36
CA ILE A 453 22.79 -13.85 13.64
C ILE A 453 21.75 -13.89 12.53
N ARG A 454 20.94 -12.82 12.43
CA ARG A 454 19.95 -12.64 11.37
C ARG A 454 19.92 -11.19 10.90
N LEU A 455 19.52 -10.98 9.64
CA LEU A 455 19.09 -9.68 9.19
C LEU A 455 17.76 -9.34 9.87
N GLN A 456 17.74 -8.33 10.73
CA GLN A 456 16.50 -7.83 11.31
C GLN A 456 15.77 -6.95 10.31
N SER A 457 16.48 -5.98 9.73
CA SER A 457 15.89 -5.07 8.75
C SER A 457 16.94 -4.34 7.92
N VAL A 458 16.53 -3.83 6.76
CA VAL A 458 17.30 -2.83 6.01
C VAL A 458 16.37 -1.94 5.19
N ASN A 459 16.67 -0.64 5.10
CA ASN A 459 15.90 0.35 4.33
C ASN A 459 16.18 0.29 2.82
N GLY A 460 16.22 -0.91 2.26
CA GLY A 460 16.52 -1.14 0.84
C GLY A 460 16.17 -2.56 0.42
N GLN A 461 16.24 -2.81 -0.88
CA GLN A 461 15.96 -4.13 -1.45
C GLN A 461 17.18 -5.04 -1.29
N LEU A 462 16.97 -6.18 -0.64
CA LEU A 462 18.02 -7.17 -0.50
C LEU A 462 18.28 -7.83 -1.86
N LEU A 463 19.54 -7.75 -2.32
CA LEU A 463 20.01 -8.37 -3.57
C LEU A 463 20.75 -9.67 -3.30
N LYS A 464 21.53 -9.71 -2.22
CA LYS A 464 22.35 -10.87 -1.85
C LYS A 464 22.44 -10.99 -0.34
N TRP A 465 22.33 -12.23 0.16
CA TRP A 465 22.61 -12.60 1.54
C TRP A 465 23.12 -14.02 1.60
N GLU A 466 24.39 -14.18 1.98
CA GLU A 466 25.05 -15.47 2.15
C GLU A 466 25.78 -15.47 3.50
N GLN A 467 25.37 -16.35 4.40
CA GLN A 467 25.97 -16.50 5.72
C GLN A 467 26.68 -17.85 5.83
N GLN A 468 27.98 -17.81 6.08
CA GLN A 468 28.83 -18.98 6.28
C GLN A 468 29.54 -18.84 7.63
N GLY A 469 29.04 -19.57 8.64
CA GLY A 469 29.51 -19.43 10.02
C GLY A 469 29.33 -18.01 10.54
N ASN A 470 30.45 -17.35 10.87
CA ASN A 470 30.49 -15.96 11.35
C ASN A 470 30.64 -14.94 10.22
N THR A 471 30.72 -15.35 8.95
CA THR A 471 30.96 -14.45 7.82
C THR A 471 29.67 -14.26 7.03
N ILE A 472 29.32 -13.00 6.75
CA ILE A 472 28.10 -12.62 6.04
C ILE A 472 28.49 -11.78 4.82
N SER A 473 28.23 -12.31 3.63
CA SER A 473 28.36 -11.58 2.36
C SER A 473 27.00 -11.06 1.94
N TRP A 474 26.90 -9.76 1.71
CA TRP A 474 25.63 -9.08 1.49
C TRP A 474 25.70 -8.04 0.37
N SER A 475 24.54 -7.78 -0.25
CA SER A 475 24.35 -6.66 -1.18
C SER A 475 22.93 -6.15 -1.08
N VAL A 476 22.76 -4.83 -1.03
CA VAL A 476 21.48 -4.13 -0.91
C VAL A 476 21.43 -3.01 -1.93
N TYR A 477 20.27 -2.81 -2.56
CA TYR A 477 19.97 -1.62 -3.33
C TYR A 477 19.09 -0.68 -2.51
N SER A 478 19.60 0.49 -2.15
CA SER A 478 18.85 1.49 -1.38
C SER A 478 18.77 2.82 -2.11
N HIS A 479 17.57 3.40 -2.18
CA HIS A 479 17.36 4.75 -2.71
C HIS A 479 17.80 5.84 -1.73
N MET A 480 18.05 5.47 -0.47
CA MET A 480 18.37 6.38 0.63
C MET A 480 19.72 6.00 1.25
N PRO A 481 20.34 6.88 2.07
CA PRO A 481 21.44 6.48 2.95
C PRO A 481 21.10 5.17 3.69
N LEU A 482 21.91 4.14 3.50
CA LEU A 482 21.63 2.81 4.00
C LEU A 482 21.67 2.77 5.53
N THR A 483 20.66 2.12 6.10
CA THR A 483 20.61 1.67 7.49
C THR A 483 20.16 0.22 7.50
N MET A 484 21.02 -0.66 8.01
CA MET A 484 20.80 -2.10 8.13
C MET A 484 20.99 -2.52 9.58
N THR A 485 20.09 -3.35 10.10
CA THR A 485 20.14 -3.85 11.48
C THR A 485 20.31 -5.36 11.47
N LEU A 486 21.37 -5.83 12.13
CA LEU A 486 21.58 -7.25 12.45
C LEU A 486 21.19 -7.51 13.89
N ALA A 487 20.50 -8.61 14.14
CA ALA A 487 20.14 -9.07 15.48
C ALA A 487 20.90 -10.35 15.85
N GLY A 488 20.98 -10.63 17.16
CA GLY A 488 21.67 -11.80 17.71
C GLY A 488 23.20 -11.69 17.62
N VAL A 489 23.73 -10.45 17.61
CA VAL A 489 25.15 -10.16 17.36
C VAL A 489 25.82 -9.56 18.61
N SER A 490 26.97 -10.09 19.02
CA SER A 490 27.81 -9.51 20.07
C SER A 490 28.87 -8.57 19.51
N GLN A 491 29.47 -8.93 18.37
CA GLN A 491 30.46 -8.13 17.64
C GLN A 491 30.29 -8.30 16.14
N CYS A 492 30.53 -7.23 15.37
CA CYS A 492 30.57 -7.26 13.91
C CYS A 492 31.68 -6.34 13.39
N GLN A 493 32.43 -6.81 12.40
CA GLN A 493 33.51 -6.04 11.76
C GLN A 493 33.44 -6.19 10.24
N ARG A 494 33.60 -5.08 9.52
CA ARG A 494 33.72 -5.10 8.06
C ARG A 494 35.04 -5.77 7.66
N GLN A 495 34.96 -6.77 6.79
CA GLN A 495 36.12 -7.42 6.18
C GLN A 495 36.47 -6.79 4.82
N SER A 496 35.46 -6.59 3.96
CA SER A 496 35.63 -6.05 2.60
C SER A 496 34.37 -5.32 2.13
N GLY A 497 34.43 -4.71 0.94
CA GLY A 497 33.32 -3.99 0.31
C GLY A 497 33.22 -2.51 0.69
N ASP A 498 32.03 -1.93 0.57
CA ASP A 498 31.75 -0.53 0.84
C ASP A 498 32.08 -0.14 2.29
N ARG A 499 32.49 1.13 2.49
CA ARG A 499 32.73 1.66 3.84
C ARG A 499 31.38 1.85 4.56
N VAL A 500 31.31 1.29 5.77
CA VAL A 500 30.13 1.36 6.64
C VAL A 500 30.56 1.68 8.07
N THR A 501 29.69 2.35 8.81
CA THR A 501 29.81 2.54 10.26
C THR A 501 29.01 1.46 10.96
N ILE A 502 29.58 0.81 11.98
CA ILE A 502 28.91 -0.24 12.74
C ILE A 502 28.78 0.22 14.20
N ARG A 503 27.55 0.42 14.66
CA ARG A 503 27.22 0.77 16.06
C ARG A 503 26.52 -0.40 16.74
N ARG A 504 26.93 -0.72 17.95
CA ARG A 504 26.33 -1.79 18.77
C ARG A 504 25.38 -1.18 19.78
N THR A 505 24.24 -1.82 19.98
CA THR A 505 23.27 -1.45 21.01
C THR A 505 22.44 -2.66 21.44
N VAL A 506 21.56 -2.48 22.42
CA VAL A 506 20.59 -3.47 22.84
C VAL A 506 19.21 -2.96 22.44
N GLU A 507 18.43 -3.82 21.80
CA GLU A 507 17.06 -3.48 21.44
C GLU A 507 16.25 -3.19 22.71
N GLN A 508 15.52 -2.08 22.72
CA GLN A 508 14.77 -1.66 23.91
C GLN A 508 13.46 -2.44 24.08
N THR A 509 12.96 -3.05 23.01
CA THR A 509 11.75 -3.89 23.02
C THR A 509 12.06 -5.31 23.46
N GLN A 510 11.11 -5.97 24.13
CA GLN A 510 11.29 -7.37 24.54
C GLN A 510 11.04 -8.36 23.40
N PRO A 511 11.84 -9.46 23.33
CA PRO A 511 13.01 -9.76 24.17
C PRO A 511 14.20 -8.85 23.84
N ARG A 512 14.94 -8.42 24.86
CA ARG A 512 16.13 -7.58 24.67
C ARG A 512 17.19 -8.37 23.92
N GLU A 513 17.38 -8.06 22.64
CA GLU A 513 18.37 -8.70 21.78
C GLU A 513 19.53 -7.73 21.50
N ARG A 514 20.76 -8.25 21.41
CA ARG A 514 21.91 -7.42 21.00
C ARG A 514 21.85 -7.22 19.50
N ILE A 515 21.98 -5.96 19.08
CA ILE A 515 21.90 -5.58 17.67
C ILE A 515 23.13 -4.79 17.22
N ALA A 516 23.44 -4.89 15.94
CA ALA A 516 24.41 -4.03 15.26
C ALA A 516 23.69 -3.24 14.17
N ILE A 517 23.77 -1.91 14.26
CA ILE A 517 23.25 -0.98 13.28
C ILE A 517 24.41 -0.58 12.36
N ILE A 518 24.24 -0.85 11.08
CA ILE A 518 25.21 -0.64 10.02
C ILE A 518 24.69 0.49 9.14
N THR A 519 25.47 1.56 9.01
CA THR A 519 25.05 2.74 8.25
C THR A 519 26.10 3.19 7.24
N THR A 520 25.64 3.78 6.14
CA THR A 520 26.48 4.54 5.20
C THR A 520 25.66 5.64 4.53
N ASN A 521 26.33 6.73 4.14
CA ASN A 521 25.68 7.82 3.41
C ASN A 521 25.52 7.52 1.91
N LYS A 522 26.00 6.36 1.44
CA LYS A 522 25.89 5.91 0.05
C LYS A 522 24.47 5.45 -0.26
N THR A 523 24.03 5.69 -1.49
CA THR A 523 22.81 5.16 -2.11
C THR A 523 23.18 4.25 -3.31
N GLY A 524 22.19 3.58 -3.89
CA GLY A 524 22.38 2.59 -4.96
C GLY A 524 22.78 1.21 -4.42
N VAL A 525 23.59 0.49 -5.19
CA VAL A 525 24.11 -0.83 -4.78
C VAL A 525 25.24 -0.66 -3.76
N ILE A 526 25.05 -1.27 -2.60
CA ILE A 526 25.98 -1.26 -1.48
C ILE A 526 26.21 -2.71 -1.07
N SER A 527 27.47 -3.11 -0.97
CA SER A 527 27.83 -4.51 -0.76
C SER A 527 29.07 -4.66 0.11
N GLY A 528 29.23 -5.85 0.69
CA GLY A 528 30.46 -6.20 1.38
C GLY A 528 30.38 -7.50 2.14
N THR A 529 31.41 -7.73 2.94
CA THR A 529 31.50 -8.90 3.81
C THR A 529 31.74 -8.45 5.24
N LEU A 530 30.95 -9.01 6.16
CA LEU A 530 31.06 -8.79 7.61
C LEU A 530 31.52 -10.07 8.28
N ARG A 531 32.32 -9.93 9.34
CA ARG A 531 32.58 -11.01 10.30
C ARG A 531 31.89 -10.66 11.61
N CYS A 532 30.93 -11.47 12.02
CA CYS A 532 30.04 -11.23 13.16
C CYS A 532 30.02 -12.43 14.11
N SER A 533 30.10 -12.17 15.42
CA SER A 533 29.97 -13.19 16.46
C SER A 533 28.55 -13.17 17.03
N ALA A 534 27.96 -14.36 17.24
CA ALA A 534 26.64 -14.48 17.86
C ALA A 534 26.66 -13.99 19.32
N SER A 535 25.51 -13.56 19.82
CA SER A 535 25.32 -13.06 21.20
C SER A 535 24.97 -14.13 22.21
#